data_AF-A0A1R1XFC9-F1
#
_entry.id   AF-A0A1R1XFC9-F1
#
_cell.length_a   1.000
_cell.length_b   1.000
_cell.length_c   1.000
_cell.angle_alpha   90.00
_cell.angle_beta   90.00
_cell.angle_gamma   90.00
#
_symmetry.space_group_name_H-M   'P 1'
#
loop_
_entity.id
_entity.type
_entity.pdbx_description
1 polymer ?
#
loop_
_entity_poly.entity_id
_entity_poly.type
_entity_poly.pdbx_seq_one_letter_code
_entity_poly.pdbx_strand_id
1 'polypeptide(L)'
;MDSSRLKNYKSNLELIQDEYKRRVFWLVYVYKVSSSLTYGFSSYIEGDMLQIDFPSKDFYYSDHSHDTYQQTSISCQRFTHNNRDKTDEHWLMIKVYLELDLVASYANRIKFDFFKKKKNFHLKREYLNKRIDSYEQLYKSHYSEFLPENDQIYPNEILAKDKMSVKYSVFLYCGVLYRLSRLILNQTDIVNYNLELVHLLKAKHAKSVCIEMALQISALLKWAAGYFSIHFFKNILFFSAIRSLLILLNSLKIIDHPKYNAIKSAYPFLLNLFNKFSSISADAYGYKNRAKYNHSVYNKAVESNLEYIESFPELEISQLTKHDNNIWFLNLNTSHTAYQCCSVSIDCPDYNKTYQGPRHDARRKKH
;
A
#
# COMPACT_ATOMS: atom_id res chain seq x y z
N MET A 1 3.75 0.50 -21.12
CA MET A 1 5.18 0.17 -20.93
C MET A 1 5.41 -1.09 -21.74
N ASP A 2 5.69 -0.92 -23.03
CA ASP A 2 6.14 -1.97 -23.93
C ASP A 2 7.12 -1.26 -24.86
N SER A 3 8.39 -1.63 -24.82
CA SER A 3 9.39 -1.00 -25.68
C SER A 3 9.15 -1.47 -27.13
N SER A 4 8.87 -0.58 -28.08
CA SER A 4 8.49 -0.97 -29.45
C SER A 4 9.63 -1.53 -30.31
N ARG A 5 10.85 -1.68 -29.77
CA ARG A 5 12.01 -2.16 -30.53
C ARG A 5 12.24 -3.64 -30.30
N LEU A 6 11.84 -4.44 -31.30
CA LEU A 6 12.19 -5.86 -31.39
C LEU A 6 13.71 -6.01 -31.41
N LYS A 7 14.28 -6.55 -30.34
CA LYS A 7 15.69 -6.96 -30.31
C LYS A 7 15.75 -8.41 -30.81
N ASN A 8 16.32 -8.61 -32.00
CA ASN A 8 16.58 -9.94 -32.52
C ASN A 8 17.81 -10.51 -31.79
N TYR A 9 17.60 -11.57 -31.01
CA TYR A 9 18.67 -12.26 -30.30
C TYR A 9 19.46 -13.14 -31.28
N LYS A 10 20.79 -13.08 -31.23
CA LYS A 10 21.67 -13.88 -32.08
C LYS A 10 21.91 -15.29 -31.54
N SER A 11 21.65 -15.51 -30.25
CA SER A 11 21.80 -16.81 -29.59
C SER A 11 20.90 -16.97 -28.36
N ASN A 12 20.67 -18.21 -27.93
CA ASN A 12 19.97 -18.52 -26.67
C ASN A 12 20.72 -17.98 -25.46
N LEU A 13 22.05 -17.95 -25.49
CA LEU A 13 22.87 -17.41 -24.40
C LEU A 13 22.65 -15.90 -24.24
N GLU A 14 22.56 -15.16 -25.35
CA GLU A 14 22.27 -13.72 -25.33
C GLU A 14 20.89 -13.44 -24.71
N LEU A 15 19.90 -14.27 -25.03
CA LEU A 15 18.55 -14.15 -24.46
C LEU A 15 18.54 -14.42 -22.96
N ILE A 16 19.21 -15.47 -22.49
CA ILE A 16 19.31 -15.81 -21.06
C ILE A 16 19.99 -14.68 -20.28
N GLN A 17 21.07 -14.12 -20.84
CA GLN A 17 21.80 -13.01 -20.22
C GLN A 17 20.96 -11.73 -20.15
N ASP A 18 20.24 -11.37 -21.21
CA ASP A 18 19.38 -10.18 -21.22
C ASP A 18 18.18 -10.35 -20.28
N GLU A 19 17.58 -11.53 -20.18
CA GLU A 19 16.51 -11.82 -19.24
C GLU A 19 17.01 -11.79 -17.78
N TYR A 20 18.22 -12.28 -17.51
CA TYR A 20 18.85 -12.13 -16.19
C TYR A 20 19.04 -10.66 -15.81
N LYS A 21 19.59 -9.84 -16.71
CA LYS A 21 19.74 -8.38 -16.50
C LYS A 21 18.39 -7.70 -16.23
N ARG A 22 17.36 -8.08 -16.99
CA ARG A 22 15.98 -7.58 -16.81
C ARG A 22 15.43 -7.92 -15.43
N ARG A 23 15.59 -9.15 -14.96
CA ARG A 23 15.19 -9.59 -13.61
C ARG A 23 15.95 -8.83 -12.52
N VAL A 24 17.26 -8.63 -12.67
CA VAL A 24 18.07 -7.84 -11.73
C VAL A 24 17.58 -6.39 -11.68
N PHE A 25 17.32 -5.75 -12.83
CA PHE A 25 16.78 -4.39 -12.87
C PHE A 25 15.48 -4.28 -12.07
N TRP A 26 14.53 -5.20 -12.31
CA TRP A 26 13.25 -5.18 -11.63
C TRP A 26 13.35 -5.51 -10.13
N LEU A 27 14.27 -6.40 -9.74
CA LEU A 27 14.58 -6.65 -8.33
C LEU A 27 15.06 -5.38 -7.63
N VAL A 28 15.99 -4.64 -8.25
CA VAL A 28 16.48 -3.35 -7.73
C VAL A 28 15.35 -2.33 -7.65
N TYR A 29 14.47 -2.28 -8.65
CA TYR A 29 13.29 -1.41 -8.63
C TYR A 29 12.36 -1.74 -7.46
N VAL A 30 11.98 -3.01 -7.28
CA VAL A 30 11.13 -3.46 -6.16
C VAL A 30 11.77 -3.11 -4.81
N TYR A 31 13.07 -3.38 -4.66
CA TYR A 31 13.80 -3.04 -3.44
C TYR A 31 13.81 -1.53 -3.19
N LYS A 32 14.03 -0.71 -4.23
CA LYS A 32 13.93 0.75 -4.15
C LYS A 32 12.57 1.20 -3.64
N VAL A 33 11.47 0.65 -4.17
CA VAL A 33 10.12 1.08 -3.77
C VAL A 33 9.87 0.71 -2.31
N SER A 34 10.17 -0.53 -1.92
CA SER A 34 10.05 -1.01 -0.54
C SER A 34 10.87 -0.12 0.42
N SER A 35 12.15 0.09 0.13
CA SER A 35 13.05 0.89 0.96
C SER A 35 12.66 2.38 1.00
N SER A 36 12.11 2.95 -0.07
CA SER A 36 11.63 4.34 -0.07
C SER A 36 10.43 4.53 0.85
N LEU A 37 9.51 3.55 0.90
CA LEU A 37 8.38 3.56 1.84
C LEU A 37 8.83 3.40 3.29
N THR A 38 9.89 2.63 3.54
CA THR A 38 10.39 2.45 4.91
C THR A 38 11.24 3.64 5.37
N TYR A 39 12.20 4.07 4.55
CA TYR A 39 13.26 4.97 4.99
C TYR A 39 13.20 6.36 4.35
N GLY A 40 12.30 6.60 3.40
CA GLY A 40 12.16 7.88 2.70
C GLY A 40 13.27 8.19 1.70
N PHE A 41 13.96 7.17 1.17
CA PHE A 41 14.97 7.38 0.14
C PHE A 41 14.38 8.02 -1.13
N SER A 42 15.15 8.91 -1.75
CA SER A 42 14.80 9.53 -3.02
C SER A 42 14.76 8.49 -4.14
N SER A 43 13.87 8.71 -5.12
CA SER A 43 13.81 7.87 -6.32
C SER A 43 14.99 8.21 -7.24
N TYR A 44 15.89 7.25 -7.46
CA TYR A 44 16.99 7.37 -8.43
C TYR A 44 16.70 6.63 -9.75
N ILE A 45 15.59 5.88 -9.83
CA ILE A 45 15.07 5.30 -11.08
C ILE A 45 13.94 6.20 -11.58
N GLU A 46 14.09 6.73 -12.79
CA GLU A 46 13.15 7.67 -13.40
C GLU A 46 12.24 7.00 -14.45
N GLY A 47 11.18 7.70 -14.87
CA GLY A 47 10.14 7.15 -15.75
C GLY A 47 10.68 6.60 -17.08
N ASP A 48 11.67 7.25 -17.67
CA ASP A 48 12.28 6.81 -18.93
C ASP A 48 13.06 5.49 -18.76
N MET A 49 13.57 5.22 -17.55
CA MET A 49 14.25 3.97 -17.22
C MET A 49 13.26 2.80 -17.05
N LEU A 50 11.95 3.05 -16.93
CA LEU A 50 10.91 2.03 -16.79
C LEU A 50 10.41 1.50 -18.15
N GLN A 51 11.04 1.88 -19.26
CA GLN A 51 10.75 1.36 -20.60
C GLN A 51 11.42 -0.02 -20.83
N ILE A 52 11.40 -0.89 -19.82
CA ILE A 52 11.95 -2.24 -19.86
C ILE A 52 10.77 -3.22 -19.79
N ASP A 53 10.83 -4.29 -20.57
CA ASP A 53 9.79 -5.31 -20.56
C ASP A 53 9.75 -6.05 -19.21
N PHE A 54 8.58 -6.57 -18.84
CA PHE A 54 8.46 -7.41 -17.65
C PHE A 54 9.14 -8.77 -17.86
N PRO A 55 9.76 -9.34 -16.80
CA PRO A 55 10.41 -10.64 -16.88
C PRO A 55 9.41 -11.74 -17.24
N SER A 56 9.91 -12.87 -17.71
CA SER A 56 9.12 -14.04 -18.11
C SER A 56 9.86 -15.35 -17.85
N LYS A 57 9.14 -16.47 -17.84
CA LYS A 57 9.69 -17.84 -17.63
C LYS A 57 10.20 -18.05 -16.21
N ASP A 58 9.40 -17.67 -15.23
CA ASP A 58 9.75 -17.79 -13.80
C ASP A 58 10.21 -19.19 -13.39
N PHE A 59 9.56 -20.25 -13.89
CA PHE A 59 9.92 -21.64 -13.58
C PHE A 59 11.41 -21.92 -13.82
N TYR A 60 11.95 -21.51 -14.98
CA TYR A 60 13.36 -21.71 -15.35
C TYR A 60 14.33 -21.03 -14.38
N TYR A 61 13.96 -19.85 -13.85
CA TYR A 61 14.81 -19.09 -12.95
C TYR A 61 14.59 -19.44 -11.47
N SER A 62 13.57 -20.25 -11.14
CA SER A 62 13.28 -20.73 -9.80
C SER A 62 13.71 -22.18 -9.54
N ASP A 63 13.88 -22.98 -10.60
CA ASP A 63 14.30 -24.38 -10.48
C ASP A 63 15.82 -24.48 -10.29
N HIS A 64 16.24 -25.03 -9.16
CA HIS A 64 17.65 -25.27 -8.82
C HIS A 64 18.20 -26.58 -9.40
N SER A 65 17.37 -27.39 -10.06
CA SER A 65 17.80 -28.60 -10.77
C SER A 65 18.38 -28.24 -12.15
N HIS A 66 19.53 -27.57 -12.14
CA HIS A 66 20.18 -27.05 -13.35
C HIS A 66 20.76 -28.12 -14.30
N ASP A 67 20.59 -29.42 -14.02
CA ASP A 67 21.26 -30.48 -14.79
C ASP A 67 20.40 -31.13 -15.89
N THR A 68 19.10 -30.87 -15.98
CA THR A 68 18.22 -31.60 -16.91
C THR A 68 17.33 -30.77 -17.83
N TYR A 69 17.31 -29.44 -17.72
CA TYR A 69 16.70 -28.61 -18.76
C TYR A 69 17.64 -28.55 -19.98
N GLN A 70 17.67 -29.65 -20.73
CA GLN A 70 18.12 -29.66 -22.11
C GLN A 70 17.48 -28.47 -22.84
N GLN A 71 18.25 -27.89 -23.73
CA GLN A 71 17.93 -26.74 -24.58
C GLN A 71 16.74 -26.98 -25.53
N THR A 72 15.60 -27.46 -25.04
CA THR A 72 14.34 -27.49 -25.79
C THR A 72 13.81 -26.08 -25.88
N SER A 73 14.27 -25.39 -26.94
CA SER A 73 13.67 -24.23 -27.57
C SER A 73 12.93 -23.29 -26.61
N ILE A 74 13.68 -22.49 -25.87
CA ILE A 74 13.19 -21.19 -25.40
C ILE A 74 12.66 -20.47 -26.64
N SER A 75 11.34 -20.49 -26.84
CA SER A 75 10.73 -19.79 -27.97
C SER A 75 11.09 -18.31 -27.85
N CYS A 76 11.58 -17.75 -28.95
CA CYS A 76 12.03 -16.35 -29.07
C CYS A 76 10.85 -15.38 -29.29
N GLN A 77 9.62 -15.78 -28.92
CA GLN A 77 8.45 -14.93 -29.08
C GLN A 77 8.24 -14.08 -27.83
N ARG A 78 7.89 -12.82 -28.07
CA ARG A 78 7.53 -11.87 -27.03
C ARG A 78 6.17 -12.29 -26.43
N PHE A 79 6.11 -12.47 -25.12
CA PHE A 79 4.85 -12.78 -24.46
C PHE A 79 4.02 -11.52 -24.27
N THR A 80 3.01 -11.34 -25.12
CA THR A 80 1.90 -10.42 -24.81
C THR A 80 1.19 -10.88 -23.54
N HIS A 81 0.54 -9.96 -22.82
CA HIS A 81 -0.21 -10.26 -21.59
C HIS A 81 -1.16 -11.46 -21.72
N ASN A 82 -1.70 -11.71 -22.92
CA ASN A 82 -2.65 -12.79 -23.18
C ASN A 82 -2.01 -14.17 -23.44
N ASN A 83 -0.68 -14.25 -23.62
CA ASN A 83 0.03 -15.49 -23.97
C ASN A 83 1.01 -15.94 -22.86
N ARG A 84 0.99 -15.30 -21.69
CA ARG A 84 1.87 -15.66 -20.57
C ARG A 84 1.39 -16.93 -19.89
N ASP A 85 2.34 -17.77 -19.49
CA ASP A 85 2.07 -18.90 -18.61
C ASP A 85 1.48 -18.42 -17.28
N LYS A 86 0.46 -19.10 -16.75
CA LYS A 86 -0.14 -18.76 -15.45
C LYS A 86 0.85 -18.90 -14.28
N THR A 87 1.91 -19.69 -14.44
CA THR A 87 2.98 -19.84 -13.45
C THR A 87 3.99 -18.70 -13.46
N ASP A 88 3.93 -17.80 -14.45
CA ASP A 88 4.75 -16.60 -14.53
C ASP A 88 4.06 -15.49 -13.71
N GLU A 89 4.56 -15.22 -12.50
CA GLU A 89 3.91 -14.34 -11.52
C GLU A 89 4.76 -13.11 -11.15
N HIS A 90 6.08 -13.12 -11.41
CA HIS A 90 6.98 -12.03 -11.04
C HIS A 90 6.57 -10.70 -11.67
N TRP A 91 6.05 -10.74 -12.89
CA TRP A 91 5.56 -9.54 -13.57
C TRP A 91 4.35 -8.91 -12.85
N LEU A 92 3.47 -9.71 -12.22
CA LEU A 92 2.37 -9.21 -11.40
C LEU A 92 2.90 -8.48 -10.17
N MET A 93 3.94 -9.06 -9.54
CA MET A 93 4.61 -8.45 -8.40
C MET A 93 5.21 -7.09 -8.78
N ILE A 94 5.96 -7.03 -9.87
CA ILE A 94 6.53 -5.77 -10.36
C ILE A 94 5.44 -4.74 -10.64
N LYS A 95 4.36 -5.16 -11.31
CA LYS A 95 3.26 -4.28 -11.68
C LYS A 95 2.56 -3.70 -10.46
N VAL A 96 2.38 -4.45 -9.36
CA VAL A 96 1.81 -3.86 -8.13
C VAL A 96 2.75 -2.87 -7.46
N TYR A 97 4.07 -3.10 -7.51
CA TYR A 97 5.04 -2.12 -6.99
C TYR A 97 5.05 -0.84 -7.81
N LEU A 98 4.85 -0.91 -9.13
CA LEU A 98 4.65 0.28 -9.97
C LEU A 98 3.43 1.09 -9.52
N GLU A 99 2.29 0.43 -9.29
CA GLU A 99 1.09 1.13 -8.80
C GLU A 99 1.33 1.79 -7.43
N LEU A 100 1.99 1.07 -6.53
CA LEU A 100 2.30 1.56 -5.20
C LEU A 100 3.25 2.76 -5.22
N ASP A 101 4.31 2.73 -6.04
CA ASP A 101 5.28 3.83 -6.18
C ASP A 101 4.62 5.09 -6.75
N LEU A 102 3.73 4.93 -7.74
CA LEU A 102 2.97 6.03 -8.33
C LEU A 102 2.03 6.68 -7.32
N VAL A 103 1.30 5.87 -6.54
CA VAL A 103 0.42 6.35 -5.47
C VAL A 103 1.21 7.01 -4.35
N ALA A 104 2.29 6.40 -3.89
CA ALA A 104 3.13 6.95 -2.83
C ALA A 104 3.74 8.30 -3.23
N SER A 105 4.22 8.39 -4.46
CA SER A 105 4.74 9.64 -5.04
C SER A 105 3.66 10.72 -5.12
N TYR A 106 2.41 10.36 -5.42
CA TYR A 106 1.28 11.28 -5.39
C TYR A 106 0.97 11.76 -3.96
N ALA A 107 0.80 10.83 -3.02
CA ALA A 107 0.48 11.14 -1.63
C ALA A 107 1.53 12.03 -0.96
N ASN A 108 2.82 11.80 -1.23
CA ASN A 108 3.90 12.63 -0.69
C ASN A 108 3.95 14.05 -1.29
N ARG A 109 3.39 14.27 -2.48
CA ARG A 109 3.44 15.57 -3.19
C ARG A 109 2.13 16.36 -3.13
N ILE A 110 1.01 15.72 -2.82
CA ILE A 110 -0.33 16.34 -2.92
C ILE A 110 -0.43 17.64 -2.13
N LYS A 111 0.11 17.67 -0.90
CA LYS A 111 0.10 18.87 -0.06
C LYS A 111 0.81 20.04 -0.77
N PHE A 112 2.00 19.79 -1.30
CA PHE A 112 2.77 20.80 -2.00
C PHE A 112 2.11 21.26 -3.30
N ASP A 113 1.56 20.33 -4.07
CA ASP A 113 0.88 20.61 -5.34
C ASP A 113 -0.43 21.40 -5.13
N PHE A 114 -1.15 21.13 -4.03
CA PHE A 114 -2.32 21.89 -3.59
C PHE A 114 -1.97 23.34 -3.26
N PHE A 115 -0.95 23.57 -2.41
CA PHE A 115 -0.51 24.94 -2.07
C PHE A 115 0.02 25.71 -3.28
N LYS A 116 0.63 25.02 -4.24
CA LYS A 116 1.06 25.62 -5.51
C LYS A 116 -0.06 25.81 -6.53
N LYS A 117 -1.32 25.50 -6.18
CA LYS A 117 -2.50 25.63 -7.04
C LYS A 117 -2.32 24.96 -8.42
N LYS A 118 -1.61 23.83 -8.47
CA LYS A 118 -1.40 23.12 -9.75
C LYS A 118 -2.73 22.56 -10.24
N LYS A 119 -3.24 23.03 -11.38
CA LYS A 119 -4.58 22.69 -11.90
C LYS A 119 -4.85 21.19 -12.12
N ASN A 120 -3.83 20.36 -12.28
CA ASN A 120 -3.97 18.98 -12.76
C ASN A 120 -3.94 17.88 -11.67
N PHE A 121 -3.93 18.24 -10.38
CA PHE A 121 -3.77 17.22 -9.32
C PHE A 121 -4.97 16.26 -9.21
N HIS A 122 -6.19 16.73 -9.48
CA HIS A 122 -7.40 15.90 -9.50
C HIS A 122 -7.38 14.86 -10.63
N LEU A 123 -6.96 15.26 -11.85
CA LEU A 123 -6.82 14.35 -12.99
C LEU A 123 -5.85 13.20 -12.69
N LYS A 124 -4.75 13.51 -11.98
CA LYS A 124 -3.78 12.50 -11.57
C LYS A 124 -4.38 11.48 -10.60
N ARG A 125 -5.21 11.91 -9.64
CA ARG A 125 -5.89 11.01 -8.70
C ARG A 125 -6.82 10.03 -9.41
N GLU A 126 -7.67 10.53 -10.30
CA GLU A 126 -8.61 9.68 -11.06
C GLU A 126 -7.88 8.67 -11.93
N TYR A 127 -6.81 9.11 -12.60
CA TYR A 127 -5.93 8.23 -13.35
C TYR A 127 -5.36 7.11 -12.48
N LEU A 128 -4.82 7.43 -11.30
CA LEU A 128 -4.30 6.43 -10.36
C LEU A 128 -5.38 5.47 -9.88
N ASN A 129 -6.59 5.95 -9.57
CA ASN A 129 -7.70 5.09 -9.16
C ASN A 129 -8.05 4.07 -10.25
N LYS A 130 -8.17 4.51 -11.51
CA LYS A 130 -8.44 3.63 -12.66
C LYS A 130 -7.36 2.57 -12.87
N ARG A 131 -6.09 2.93 -12.62
CA ARG A 131 -4.98 1.95 -12.69
C ARG A 131 -5.08 0.90 -11.61
N ILE A 132 -5.40 1.29 -10.38
CA ILE A 132 -5.62 0.33 -9.28
C ILE A 132 -6.82 -0.57 -9.59
N ASP A 133 -7.94 -0.02 -10.12
CA ASP A 133 -9.09 -0.82 -10.58
C ASP A 133 -8.68 -1.85 -11.63
N SER A 134 -7.88 -1.43 -12.61
CA SER A 134 -7.37 -2.31 -13.67
C SER A 134 -6.46 -3.40 -13.11
N TYR A 135 -5.60 -3.06 -12.14
CA TYR A 135 -4.74 -4.04 -11.47
C TYR A 135 -5.55 -5.02 -10.63
N GLU A 136 -6.59 -4.55 -9.93
CA GLU A 136 -7.47 -5.40 -9.13
C GLU A 136 -8.21 -6.42 -10.00
N GLN A 137 -8.77 -5.98 -11.14
CA GLN A 137 -9.39 -6.89 -12.12
C GLN A 137 -8.39 -7.91 -12.63
N LEU A 138 -7.18 -7.47 -12.96
CA LEU A 138 -6.11 -8.35 -13.37
C LEU A 138 -5.79 -9.40 -12.30
N TYR A 139 -5.56 -8.96 -11.07
CA TYR A 139 -5.29 -9.85 -9.93
C TYR A 139 -6.39 -10.88 -9.74
N LYS A 140 -7.66 -10.45 -9.74
CA LYS A 140 -8.81 -11.37 -9.61
C LYS A 140 -8.89 -12.36 -10.77
N SER A 141 -8.64 -11.91 -12.00
CA SER A 141 -8.68 -12.78 -13.19
C SER A 141 -7.55 -13.81 -13.20
N HIS A 142 -6.35 -13.42 -12.74
CA HIS A 142 -5.20 -14.32 -12.71
C HIS A 142 -5.35 -15.39 -11.63
N TYR A 143 -5.92 -15.01 -10.48
CA TYR A 143 -6.09 -15.90 -9.31
C TYR A 143 -7.51 -16.46 -9.17
N SER A 144 -8.33 -16.42 -10.21
CA SER A 144 -9.75 -16.82 -10.14
C SER A 144 -9.94 -18.29 -9.76
N GLU A 145 -9.00 -19.17 -10.11
CA GLU A 145 -9.04 -20.59 -9.76
C GLU A 145 -8.87 -20.85 -8.26
N PHE A 146 -8.24 -19.92 -7.53
CA PHE A 146 -7.93 -20.07 -6.10
C PHE A 146 -8.88 -19.30 -5.18
N LEU A 147 -9.72 -18.42 -5.74
CA LEU A 147 -10.67 -17.58 -5.03
C LEU A 147 -12.08 -18.10 -5.32
N PRO A 148 -12.69 -18.92 -4.45
CA PRO A 148 -14.06 -19.40 -4.66
C PRO A 148 -15.05 -18.23 -4.77
N GLU A 149 -16.17 -18.46 -5.45
CA GLU A 149 -17.18 -17.45 -5.83
C GLU A 149 -17.90 -16.74 -4.65
N ASN A 150 -17.47 -16.93 -3.39
CA ASN A 150 -18.12 -16.42 -2.18
C ASN A 150 -17.26 -15.37 -1.41
N ASP A 151 -17.00 -14.21 -2.00
CA ASP A 151 -16.30 -13.06 -1.36
C ASP A 151 -14.96 -13.39 -0.66
N GLN A 152 -14.41 -14.57 -0.93
CA GLN A 152 -13.25 -15.09 -0.22
C GLN A 152 -12.00 -14.41 -0.77
N ILE A 153 -11.13 -13.96 0.11
CA ILE A 153 -9.92 -13.20 -0.29
C ILE A 153 -8.63 -14.04 -0.18
N TYR A 154 -8.73 -15.31 0.20
CA TYR A 154 -7.61 -16.25 0.27
C TYR A 154 -8.07 -17.69 -0.02
N PRO A 155 -7.16 -18.57 -0.48
CA PRO A 155 -7.46 -19.97 -0.77
C PRO A 155 -7.88 -20.79 0.46
N ASN A 156 -8.70 -21.82 0.24
CA ASN A 156 -9.11 -22.79 1.27
C ASN A 156 -8.15 -23.97 1.45
N GLU A 157 -7.26 -24.20 0.49
CA GLU A 157 -6.29 -25.29 0.56
C GLU A 157 -5.31 -25.06 1.72
N ILE A 158 -5.04 -26.13 2.48
CA ILE A 158 -4.07 -26.12 3.57
C ILE A 158 -2.97 -27.12 3.26
N LEU A 159 -1.75 -26.61 3.07
CA LEU A 159 -0.53 -27.39 2.90
C LEU A 159 0.43 -27.16 4.08
N ALA A 160 1.55 -27.89 4.09
CA ALA A 160 2.67 -27.57 4.98
C ALA A 160 3.14 -26.12 4.78
N LYS A 161 3.62 -25.47 5.85
CA LYS A 161 3.87 -24.01 5.84
C LYS A 161 4.82 -23.54 4.73
N ASP A 162 5.90 -24.28 4.48
CA ASP A 162 6.85 -23.91 3.43
C ASP A 162 6.22 -24.05 2.04
N LYS A 163 5.39 -25.08 1.82
CA LYS A 163 4.64 -25.25 0.56
C LYS A 163 3.60 -24.14 0.37
N MET A 164 2.88 -23.77 1.44
CA MET A 164 1.95 -22.63 1.41
C MET A 164 2.67 -21.34 1.03
N SER A 165 3.83 -21.11 1.63
CA SER A 165 4.60 -19.88 1.43
C SER A 165 5.14 -19.79 0.00
N VAL A 166 5.71 -20.87 -0.52
CA VAL A 166 6.22 -20.91 -1.90
C VAL A 166 5.08 -20.71 -2.89
N LYS A 167 3.97 -21.46 -2.74
CA LYS A 167 2.84 -21.43 -3.68
C LYS A 167 2.10 -20.10 -3.69
N TYR A 168 1.93 -19.44 -2.55
CA TYR A 168 1.04 -18.30 -2.43
C TYR A 168 1.71 -16.99 -1.99
N SER A 169 3.06 -16.92 -1.98
CA SER A 169 3.76 -15.68 -1.66
C SER A 169 3.38 -14.56 -2.63
N VAL A 170 3.51 -14.76 -3.94
CA VAL A 170 3.21 -13.70 -4.92
C VAL A 170 1.75 -13.26 -4.84
N PHE A 171 0.83 -14.21 -4.71
CA PHE A 171 -0.59 -13.96 -4.43
C PHE A 171 -0.80 -13.03 -3.22
N LEU A 172 -0.16 -13.35 -2.07
CA LEU A 172 -0.26 -12.56 -0.86
C LEU A 172 0.27 -11.14 -1.06
N TYR A 173 1.48 -11.01 -1.63
CA TYR A 173 2.12 -9.71 -1.84
C TYR A 173 1.30 -8.85 -2.79
N CYS A 174 0.89 -9.38 -3.95
CA CYS A 174 0.04 -8.65 -4.89
C CYS A 174 -1.26 -8.21 -4.21
N GLY A 175 -1.93 -9.14 -3.52
CA GLY A 175 -3.19 -8.91 -2.82
C GLY A 175 -3.10 -7.82 -1.74
N VAL A 176 -2.03 -7.81 -0.96
CA VAL A 176 -1.80 -6.79 0.08
C VAL A 176 -1.43 -5.44 -0.54
N LEU A 177 -0.54 -5.41 -1.53
CA LEU A 177 0.06 -4.17 -2.04
C LEU A 177 -0.90 -3.34 -2.88
N TYR A 178 -1.82 -3.94 -3.65
CA TYR A 178 -2.82 -3.15 -4.38
C TYR A 178 -3.83 -2.54 -3.42
N ARG A 179 -4.21 -3.28 -2.36
CA ARG A 179 -5.09 -2.76 -1.28
C ARG A 179 -4.41 -1.66 -0.50
N LEU A 180 -3.12 -1.80 -0.23
CA LEU A 180 -2.30 -0.75 0.36
C LEU A 180 -2.28 0.50 -0.53
N SER A 181 -2.12 0.33 -1.84
CA SER A 181 -2.16 1.42 -2.81
C SER A 181 -3.52 2.14 -2.77
N ARG A 182 -4.62 1.39 -2.77
CA ARG A 182 -5.97 1.95 -2.62
C ARG A 182 -6.14 2.70 -1.30
N LEU A 183 -5.65 2.13 -0.20
CA LEU A 183 -5.70 2.72 1.14
C LEU A 183 -4.94 4.05 1.17
N ILE A 184 -3.69 4.10 0.68
CA ILE A 184 -2.88 5.33 0.65
C ILE A 184 -3.52 6.39 -0.22
N LEU A 185 -4.06 6.02 -1.40
CA LEU A 185 -4.73 6.97 -2.28
C LEU A 185 -5.97 7.57 -1.62
N ASN A 186 -6.79 6.79 -0.91
CA ASN A 186 -7.99 7.31 -0.26
C ASN A 186 -7.65 8.13 1.00
N GLN A 187 -6.55 7.84 1.70
CA GLN A 187 -6.11 8.66 2.82
C GLN A 187 -5.88 10.13 2.43
N THR A 188 -5.53 10.43 1.17
CA THR A 188 -5.35 11.82 0.72
C THR A 188 -6.66 12.60 0.66
N ASP A 189 -7.78 11.94 0.46
CA ASP A 189 -9.10 12.57 0.36
C ASP A 189 -9.79 12.73 1.72
N ILE A 190 -9.36 11.98 2.75
CA ILE A 190 -9.90 12.13 4.11
C ILE A 190 -9.49 13.48 4.72
N VAL A 191 -8.34 14.03 4.30
CA VAL A 191 -7.87 15.31 4.82
C VAL A 191 -8.72 16.46 4.28
N ASN A 192 -9.32 17.21 5.20
CA ASN A 192 -10.19 18.34 4.88
C ASN A 192 -9.35 19.61 4.65
N TYR A 193 -9.27 20.05 3.39
CA TYR A 193 -8.61 21.30 2.99
C TYR A 193 -9.58 22.47 2.82
N ASN A 194 -10.86 22.16 2.62
CA ASN A 194 -11.97 23.10 2.57
C ASN A 194 -13.24 22.44 3.13
N LEU A 195 -14.29 23.24 3.32
CA LEU A 195 -15.58 22.82 3.86
C LEU A 195 -16.66 22.68 2.78
N GLU A 196 -16.26 22.56 1.51
CA GLU A 196 -17.23 22.37 0.43
C GLU A 196 -17.90 21.00 0.57
N LEU A 197 -19.22 20.95 0.36
CA LEU A 197 -20.03 19.73 0.44
C LEU A 197 -19.42 18.58 -0.36
N VAL A 198 -18.94 18.85 -1.58
CA VAL A 198 -18.32 17.85 -2.46
C VAL A 198 -17.04 17.26 -1.84
N HIS A 199 -16.21 18.08 -1.18
CA HIS A 199 -15.00 17.63 -0.52
C HIS A 199 -15.30 16.78 0.71
N LEU A 200 -16.26 17.22 1.53
CA LEU A 200 -16.66 16.52 2.74
C LEU A 200 -17.31 15.15 2.45
N LEU A 201 -18.13 15.06 1.40
CA LEU A 201 -18.68 13.79 0.93
C LEU A 201 -17.60 12.84 0.40
N LYS A 202 -16.58 13.37 -0.31
CA LYS A 202 -15.41 12.59 -0.73
C LYS A 202 -14.64 12.05 0.47
N ALA A 203 -14.42 12.86 1.49
CA ALA A 203 -13.74 12.44 2.72
C ALA A 203 -14.52 11.30 3.41
N LYS A 204 -15.85 11.43 3.53
CA LYS A 204 -16.72 10.37 4.08
C LYS A 204 -16.59 9.06 3.30
N HIS A 205 -16.65 9.12 1.97
CA HIS A 205 -16.48 7.94 1.13
C HIS A 205 -15.09 7.32 1.30
N ALA A 206 -14.04 8.15 1.30
CA ALA A 206 -12.66 7.71 1.45
C ALA A 206 -12.39 7.01 2.79
N LYS A 207 -13.01 7.47 3.89
CA LYS A 207 -12.97 6.78 5.19
C LYS A 207 -13.53 5.37 5.10
N SER A 208 -14.68 5.19 4.44
CA SER A 208 -15.32 3.88 4.25
C SER A 208 -14.40 2.92 3.46
N VAL A 209 -13.84 3.40 2.35
CA VAL A 209 -12.88 2.63 1.54
C VAL A 209 -11.63 2.26 2.34
N CYS A 210 -11.10 3.18 3.16
CA CYS A 210 -9.93 2.90 3.98
C CYS A 210 -10.19 1.81 5.03
N ILE A 211 -11.36 1.83 5.70
CA ILE A 211 -11.74 0.77 6.64
C ILE A 211 -11.79 -0.57 5.92
N GLU A 212 -12.42 -0.60 4.73
CA GLU A 212 -12.52 -1.83 3.95
C GLU A 212 -11.15 -2.40 3.59
N MET A 213 -10.28 -1.58 3.03
CA MET A 213 -8.92 -2.00 2.66
C MET A 213 -8.11 -2.45 3.88
N ALA A 214 -8.23 -1.76 5.01
CA ALA A 214 -7.53 -2.12 6.24
C ALA A 214 -7.99 -3.48 6.79
N LEU A 215 -9.30 -3.78 6.74
CA LEU A 215 -9.85 -5.08 7.13
C LEU A 215 -9.39 -6.19 6.19
N GLN A 216 -9.41 -5.97 4.88
CA GLN A 216 -8.96 -6.95 3.90
C GLN A 216 -7.46 -7.24 4.02
N ILE A 217 -6.62 -6.22 4.21
CA ILE A 217 -5.18 -6.39 4.50
C ILE A 217 -5.00 -7.19 5.80
N SER A 218 -5.73 -6.84 6.86
CA SER A 218 -5.67 -7.57 8.13
C SER A 218 -6.03 -9.05 7.97
N ALA A 219 -7.06 -9.36 7.19
CA ALA A 219 -7.49 -10.74 6.96
C ALA A 219 -6.46 -11.54 6.16
N LEU A 220 -5.85 -10.96 5.11
CA LEU A 220 -4.74 -11.57 4.37
C LEU A 220 -3.52 -11.84 5.26
N LEU A 221 -3.14 -10.86 6.10
CA LEU A 221 -2.02 -11.01 7.03
C LEU A 221 -2.31 -12.04 8.13
N LYS A 222 -3.56 -12.15 8.57
CA LYS A 222 -4.00 -13.18 9.53
C LYS A 222 -3.88 -14.57 8.94
N TRP A 223 -4.34 -14.75 7.71
CA TRP A 223 -4.18 -15.98 6.96
C TRP A 223 -2.69 -16.33 6.81
N ALA A 224 -1.88 -15.41 6.30
CA ALA A 224 -0.43 -15.62 6.16
C ALA A 224 0.26 -15.94 7.50
N ALA A 225 -0.11 -15.28 8.60
CA ALA A 225 0.51 -15.51 9.90
C ALA A 225 0.18 -16.90 10.50
N GLY A 226 -0.91 -17.53 10.05
CA GLY A 226 -1.29 -18.90 10.39
C GLY A 226 -0.55 -19.94 9.55
N TYR A 227 -0.43 -19.70 8.25
CA TYR A 227 -0.02 -20.73 7.28
C TYR A 227 1.36 -20.55 6.65
N PHE A 228 1.96 -19.37 6.73
CA PHE A 228 3.26 -19.12 6.07
C PHE A 228 4.42 -19.28 7.05
N SER A 229 5.58 -19.59 6.49
CA SER A 229 6.85 -19.54 7.17
C SER A 229 7.21 -18.09 7.49
N ILE A 230 7.83 -17.92 8.64
CA ILE A 230 8.15 -16.63 9.25
C ILE A 230 9.03 -15.76 8.33
N HIS A 231 9.89 -16.39 7.53
CA HIS A 231 10.84 -15.71 6.64
C HIS A 231 10.19 -14.98 5.47
N PHE A 232 8.91 -15.27 5.18
CA PHE A 232 8.13 -14.61 4.13
C PHE A 232 7.49 -13.29 4.60
N PHE A 233 7.55 -12.97 5.89
CA PHE A 233 7.13 -11.66 6.40
C PHE A 233 8.25 -10.63 6.22
N LYS A 234 8.27 -9.94 5.08
CA LYS A 234 9.21 -8.85 4.79
C LYS A 234 8.68 -7.50 5.26
N ASN A 235 9.57 -6.50 5.30
CA ASN A 235 9.27 -5.14 5.78
C ASN A 235 7.96 -4.57 5.23
N ILE A 236 7.69 -4.73 3.92
CA ILE A 236 6.51 -4.15 3.27
C ILE A 236 5.17 -4.70 3.79
N LEU A 237 5.13 -5.94 4.29
CA LEU A 237 3.92 -6.49 4.91
C LEU A 237 3.69 -5.85 6.28
N PHE A 238 4.77 -5.58 7.05
CA PHE A 238 4.67 -4.82 8.29
C PHE A 238 4.33 -3.35 8.06
N PHE A 239 4.84 -2.75 6.98
CA PHE A 239 4.42 -1.43 6.53
C PHE A 239 2.90 -1.41 6.24
N SER A 240 2.40 -2.39 5.50
CA SER A 240 0.97 -2.53 5.21
C SER A 240 0.14 -2.70 6.49
N ALA A 241 0.64 -3.49 7.45
CA ALA A 241 0.01 -3.68 8.76
C ALA A 241 -0.06 -2.37 9.55
N ILE A 242 1.01 -1.56 9.62
CA ILE A 242 0.99 -0.33 10.43
C ILE A 242 0.08 0.73 9.81
N ARG A 243 -0.03 0.79 8.48
CA ARG A 243 -0.96 1.69 7.78
C ARG A 243 -2.41 1.29 8.05
N SER A 244 -2.70 -0.01 8.01
CA SER A 244 -4.03 -0.56 8.33
C SER A 244 -4.38 -0.33 9.79
N LEU A 245 -3.43 -0.56 10.71
CA LEU A 245 -3.61 -0.33 12.14
C LEU A 245 -3.99 1.12 12.44
N LEU A 246 -3.38 2.10 11.77
CA LEU A 246 -3.72 3.52 11.95
C LEU A 246 -5.15 3.85 11.53
N ILE A 247 -5.63 3.26 10.42
CA ILE A 247 -7.04 3.42 10.02
C ILE A 247 -7.96 2.82 11.09
N LEU A 248 -7.69 1.58 11.49
CA LEU A 248 -8.51 0.90 12.49
C LEU A 248 -8.51 1.63 13.84
N LEU A 249 -7.39 2.25 14.24
CA LEU A 249 -7.30 3.08 15.45
C LEU A 249 -8.32 4.23 15.45
N ASN A 250 -8.46 4.94 14.33
CA ASN A 250 -9.47 6.00 14.18
C ASN A 250 -10.88 5.42 14.24
N SER A 251 -11.09 4.22 13.67
CA SER A 251 -12.41 3.60 13.58
C SER A 251 -12.86 2.87 14.85
N LEU A 252 -11.98 2.62 15.83
CA LEU A 252 -12.32 1.91 17.07
C LEU A 252 -13.41 2.59 17.90
N LYS A 253 -13.59 3.92 17.77
CA LYS A 253 -14.63 4.66 18.50
C LYS A 253 -15.99 4.67 17.79
N ILE A 254 -16.04 4.21 16.54
CA ILE A 254 -17.25 4.20 15.70
C ILE A 254 -18.03 2.91 15.98
N ILE A 255 -18.60 2.82 17.18
CA ILE A 255 -19.23 1.59 17.71
C ILE A 255 -20.49 1.15 16.94
N ASP A 256 -21.12 2.07 16.23
CA ASP A 256 -22.31 1.85 15.38
C ASP A 256 -21.96 1.51 13.93
N HIS A 257 -20.67 1.37 13.59
CA HIS A 257 -20.27 0.96 12.24
C HIS A 257 -20.71 -0.50 11.95
N PRO A 258 -21.26 -0.83 10.77
CA PRO A 258 -21.73 -2.18 10.44
C PRO A 258 -20.64 -3.27 10.58
N LYS A 259 -19.37 -2.88 10.38
CA LYS A 259 -18.19 -3.76 10.51
C LYS A 259 -17.45 -3.62 11.84
N TYR A 260 -18.07 -3.05 12.88
CA TYR A 260 -17.41 -2.78 14.16
C TYR A 260 -16.77 -4.03 14.78
N ASN A 261 -17.44 -5.18 14.75
CA ASN A 261 -16.88 -6.44 15.26
C ASN A 261 -15.60 -6.87 14.51
N ALA A 262 -15.57 -6.69 13.19
CA ALA A 262 -14.38 -6.96 12.39
C ALA A 262 -13.23 -6.00 12.73
N ILE A 263 -13.53 -4.70 12.91
CA ILE A 263 -12.57 -3.67 13.34
C ILE A 263 -11.98 -4.03 14.71
N LYS A 264 -12.84 -4.35 15.68
CA LYS A 264 -12.48 -4.71 17.05
C LYS A 264 -11.62 -5.98 17.11
N SER A 265 -11.79 -6.91 16.17
CA SER A 265 -10.95 -8.12 16.06
C SER A 265 -9.63 -7.87 15.32
N ALA A 266 -9.66 -7.09 14.23
CA ALA A 266 -8.51 -6.83 13.38
C ALA A 266 -7.44 -5.97 14.06
N TYR A 267 -7.84 -4.94 14.81
CA TYR A 267 -6.90 -4.05 15.50
C TYR A 267 -5.95 -4.77 16.47
N PRO A 268 -6.43 -5.55 17.47
CA PRO A 268 -5.55 -6.28 18.38
C PRO A 268 -4.75 -7.38 17.66
N PHE A 269 -5.30 -7.99 16.61
CA PHE A 269 -4.55 -8.92 15.78
C PHE A 269 -3.30 -8.27 15.17
N LEU A 270 -3.43 -7.09 14.54
CA LEU A 270 -2.31 -6.38 13.94
C LEU A 270 -1.27 -5.94 14.98
N LEU A 271 -1.70 -5.52 16.18
CA LEU A 271 -0.77 -5.26 17.30
C LEU A 271 0.01 -6.52 17.70
N ASN A 272 -0.69 -7.64 17.83
CA ASN A 272 -0.09 -8.91 18.20
C ASN A 272 0.83 -9.47 17.10
N LEU A 273 0.55 -9.14 15.83
CA LEU A 273 1.45 -9.46 14.72
C LEU A 273 2.84 -8.86 15.00
N PHE A 274 2.95 -7.56 15.30
CA PHE A 274 4.27 -6.98 15.59
C PHE A 274 4.94 -7.62 16.81
N ASN A 275 4.18 -7.93 17.87
CA ASN A 275 4.71 -8.62 19.03
C ASN A 275 5.30 -10.00 18.67
N LYS A 276 4.54 -10.81 17.92
CA LYS A 276 4.93 -12.17 17.48
C LYS A 276 6.25 -12.18 16.71
N PHE A 277 6.49 -11.19 15.86
CA PHE A 277 7.66 -11.13 14.99
C PHE A 277 8.79 -10.24 15.54
N SER A 278 8.58 -9.51 16.64
CA SER A 278 9.57 -8.52 17.15
C SER A 278 10.87 -9.13 17.67
N SER A 279 10.88 -10.39 18.12
CA SER A 279 12.10 -11.06 18.61
C SER A 279 13.07 -11.50 17.51
N ILE A 280 12.62 -11.51 16.27
CA ILE A 280 13.34 -12.10 15.12
C ILE A 280 13.45 -11.15 13.93
N SER A 281 12.71 -10.02 13.94
CA SER A 281 12.69 -9.04 12.87
C SER A 281 12.80 -7.64 13.48
N ALA A 282 13.92 -6.96 13.19
CA ALA A 282 14.15 -5.58 13.59
C ALA A 282 13.06 -4.64 13.04
N ASP A 283 12.58 -4.92 11.82
CA ASP A 283 11.46 -4.20 11.22
C ASP A 283 10.19 -4.33 12.08
N ALA A 284 9.81 -5.55 12.45
CA ALA A 284 8.63 -5.79 13.29
C ALA A 284 8.75 -5.08 14.65
N TYR A 285 9.94 -5.09 15.25
CA TYR A 285 10.22 -4.34 16.48
C TYR A 285 10.05 -2.82 16.28
N GLY A 286 10.58 -2.26 15.19
CA GLY A 286 10.40 -0.85 14.84
C GLY A 286 8.92 -0.47 14.67
N TYR A 287 8.14 -1.29 13.96
CA TYR A 287 6.71 -1.06 13.77
C TYR A 287 5.89 -1.22 15.06
N LYS A 288 6.28 -2.13 15.97
CA LYS A 288 5.70 -2.22 17.33
C LYS A 288 5.84 -0.90 18.08
N ASN A 289 7.03 -0.29 18.07
CA ASN A 289 7.26 0.99 18.73
C ASN A 289 6.49 2.12 18.04
N ARG A 290 6.42 2.12 16.69
CA ARG A 290 5.62 3.11 15.96
C ARG A 290 4.12 2.97 16.23
N ALA A 291 3.59 1.78 16.46
CA ALA A 291 2.19 1.58 16.85
C ALA A 291 1.88 2.30 18.17
N LYS A 292 2.76 2.16 19.18
CA LYS A 292 2.65 2.89 20.46
C LYS A 292 2.73 4.40 20.26
N TYR A 293 3.69 4.86 19.46
CA TYR A 293 3.84 6.28 19.13
C TYR A 293 2.58 6.83 18.45
N ASN A 294 2.08 6.18 17.39
CA ASN A 294 0.87 6.59 16.69
C ASN A 294 -0.34 6.66 17.64
N HIS A 295 -0.46 5.74 18.61
CA HIS A 295 -1.52 5.79 19.60
C HIS A 295 -1.40 7.00 20.53
N SER A 296 -0.20 7.33 20.99
CA SER A 296 0.05 8.55 21.78
C SER A 296 -0.29 9.82 21.00
N VAL A 297 0.14 9.91 19.73
CA VAL A 297 -0.16 11.06 18.87
C VAL A 297 -1.65 11.16 18.56
N TYR A 298 -2.31 10.03 18.32
CA TYR A 298 -3.77 10.00 18.12
C TYR A 298 -4.52 10.62 19.30
N ASN A 299 -4.17 10.27 20.54
CA ASN A 299 -4.84 10.83 21.72
C ASN A 299 -4.65 12.36 21.79
N LYS A 300 -3.43 12.86 21.57
CA LYS A 300 -3.15 14.31 21.50
C LYS A 300 -3.90 15.00 20.36
N ALA A 301 -4.00 14.36 19.21
CA ALA A 301 -4.71 14.89 18.04
C ALA A 301 -6.21 14.98 18.32
N VAL A 302 -6.82 13.97 18.94
CA VAL A 302 -8.23 14.00 19.35
C VAL A 302 -8.52 15.18 20.28
N GLU A 303 -7.69 15.37 21.31
CA GLU A 303 -7.82 16.52 22.23
C GLU A 303 -7.69 17.87 21.50
N SER A 304 -6.70 17.98 20.62
CA SER A 304 -6.45 19.21 19.84
C SER A 304 -7.53 19.47 18.79
N ASN A 305 -8.27 18.45 18.36
CA ASN A 305 -9.28 18.56 17.32
C ASN A 305 -10.64 19.06 17.83
N LEU A 306 -10.87 19.06 19.15
CA LEU A 306 -12.14 19.47 19.75
C LEU A 306 -12.56 20.88 19.35
N GLU A 307 -11.64 21.85 19.41
CA GLU A 307 -11.89 23.25 19.02
C GLU A 307 -12.35 23.36 17.55
N TYR A 308 -11.78 22.55 16.65
CA TYR A 308 -12.14 22.56 15.23
C TYR A 308 -13.52 21.95 14.97
N ILE A 309 -13.88 20.91 15.71
CA ILE A 309 -15.22 20.28 15.58
C ILE A 309 -16.30 21.26 16.02
N GLU A 310 -16.06 22.01 17.09
CA GLU A 310 -16.98 23.05 17.57
C GLU A 310 -17.05 24.25 16.63
N SER A 311 -15.92 24.64 16.03
CA SER A 311 -15.82 25.81 15.16
C SER A 311 -16.33 25.58 13.73
N PHE A 312 -16.38 24.32 13.26
CA PHE A 312 -16.72 23.96 11.88
C PHE A 312 -17.76 22.84 11.83
N PRO A 313 -19.05 23.14 12.08
CA PRO A 313 -20.12 22.14 12.11
C PRO A 313 -20.29 21.40 10.77
N GLU A 314 -19.88 21.98 9.64
CA GLU A 314 -19.92 21.33 8.33
C GLU A 314 -19.10 20.04 8.30
N LEU A 315 -18.10 19.89 9.18
CA LEU A 315 -17.32 18.65 9.31
C LEU A 315 -18.19 17.42 9.62
N GLU A 316 -19.39 17.61 10.18
CA GLU A 316 -20.38 16.55 10.38
C GLU A 316 -20.73 15.79 9.09
N ILE A 317 -20.71 16.47 7.94
CA ILE A 317 -20.97 15.86 6.62
C ILE A 317 -19.92 14.77 6.31
N SER A 318 -18.69 14.94 6.79
CA SER A 318 -17.58 14.00 6.56
C SER A 318 -17.61 12.78 7.49
N GLN A 319 -18.56 12.72 8.44
CA GLN A 319 -18.66 11.63 9.40
C GLN A 319 -19.32 10.39 8.77
N LEU A 320 -18.77 9.21 9.05
CA LEU A 320 -19.38 7.94 8.65
C LEU A 320 -20.73 7.72 9.35
N THR A 321 -20.75 7.95 10.66
CA THR A 321 -21.91 7.81 11.56
C THR A 321 -21.84 8.89 12.62
N LYS A 322 -22.84 8.97 13.52
CA LYS A 322 -22.84 9.93 14.63
C LYS A 322 -21.68 9.70 15.63
N HIS A 323 -21.11 8.50 15.67
CA HIS A 323 -19.97 8.17 16.53
C HIS A 323 -18.62 8.45 15.84
N ASP A 324 -18.60 8.81 14.56
CA ASP A 324 -17.40 9.28 13.85
C ASP A 324 -17.20 10.79 14.07
N ASN A 325 -17.22 11.21 15.32
CA ASN A 325 -17.24 12.62 15.71
C ASN A 325 -15.85 13.28 15.79
N ASN A 326 -14.81 12.65 15.24
CA ASN A 326 -13.43 13.14 15.30
C ASN A 326 -12.84 13.34 13.91
N ILE A 327 -11.97 14.34 13.78
CA ILE A 327 -11.09 14.47 12.62
C ILE A 327 -10.03 13.37 12.69
N TRP A 328 -9.90 12.56 11.65
CA TRP A 328 -9.04 11.39 11.65
C TRP A 328 -7.55 11.76 11.67
N PHE A 329 -6.79 11.15 12.59
CA PHE A 329 -5.34 11.23 12.61
C PHE A 329 -4.75 10.35 11.50
N LEU A 330 -4.05 10.96 10.56
CA LEU A 330 -3.47 10.31 9.39
C LEU A 330 -2.00 10.68 9.19
N ASN A 331 -1.21 9.70 8.75
CA ASN A 331 0.15 9.91 8.28
C ASN A 331 0.15 10.00 6.75
N LEU A 332 -0.05 11.17 6.15
CA LEU A 332 -0.09 11.29 4.68
C LEU A 332 1.23 10.92 3.99
N ASN A 333 2.35 11.12 4.66
CA ASN A 333 3.63 10.68 4.12
C ASN A 333 3.72 9.16 4.15
N THR A 334 4.26 8.60 3.08
CA THR A 334 4.44 7.16 2.95
C THR A 334 5.76 6.67 3.55
N SER A 335 6.71 7.56 3.83
CA SER A 335 7.95 7.19 4.52
C SER A 335 7.70 6.96 6.02
N HIS A 336 8.08 5.78 6.52
CA HIS A 336 7.95 5.42 7.94
C HIS A 336 8.88 6.25 8.86
N THR A 337 10.09 6.58 8.40
CA THR A 337 11.05 7.40 9.16
C THR A 337 10.89 8.90 8.92
N ALA A 338 9.88 9.32 8.14
CA ALA A 338 9.62 10.73 7.90
C ALA A 338 9.53 11.50 9.22
N TYR A 339 10.33 12.54 9.36
CA TYR A 339 10.37 13.45 10.52
C TYR A 339 10.76 12.81 11.86
N GLN A 340 11.35 11.60 11.88
CA GLN A 340 11.92 11.05 13.12
C GLN A 340 12.94 11.99 13.77
N CYS A 341 13.74 12.70 12.96
CA CYS A 341 14.67 13.72 13.47
C CYS A 341 13.97 14.92 14.13
N CYS A 342 12.70 15.18 13.80
CA CYS A 342 11.93 16.30 14.32
C CYS A 342 10.92 15.88 15.39
N SER A 343 10.75 14.57 15.68
CA SER A 343 9.67 14.08 16.54
C SER A 343 9.77 14.52 18.01
N VAL A 344 10.95 14.96 18.43
CA VAL A 344 11.18 15.53 19.77
C VAL A 344 10.72 16.99 19.89
N SER A 345 10.51 17.69 18.77
CA SER A 345 10.04 19.08 18.76
C SER A 345 8.52 19.14 18.70
N ILE A 346 7.92 20.06 19.45
CA ILE A 346 6.47 20.36 19.39
C ILE A 346 6.04 20.83 17.98
N ASP A 347 6.97 21.39 17.21
CA ASP A 347 6.74 21.86 15.84
C ASP A 347 6.86 20.74 14.79
N CYS A 348 7.01 19.48 15.21
CA CYS A 348 7.12 18.36 14.27
C CYS A 348 5.94 18.37 13.28
N PRO A 349 6.21 18.29 11.96
CA PRO A 349 5.14 18.26 10.96
C PRO A 349 4.13 17.13 11.18
N ASP A 350 4.51 16.03 11.84
CA ASP A 350 3.60 14.92 12.20
C ASP A 350 2.44 15.35 13.11
N TYR A 351 2.61 16.41 13.91
CA TYR A 351 1.58 16.89 14.85
C TYR A 351 0.58 17.89 14.23
N ASN A 352 0.85 18.40 13.03
CA ASN A 352 0.12 19.52 12.41
C ASN A 352 -0.79 19.12 11.22
N LYS A 353 -1.28 17.86 11.15
CA LYS A 353 -1.86 17.30 9.91
C LYS A 353 -3.38 17.16 9.83
N THR A 354 -4.15 17.47 10.88
CA THR A 354 -5.56 17.09 10.94
C THR A 354 -6.54 18.10 10.33
N TYR A 355 -6.34 19.42 10.48
CA TYR A 355 -7.14 20.44 9.78
C TYR A 355 -6.23 21.58 9.30
N GLN A 356 -6.27 21.87 7.99
CA GLN A 356 -5.43 22.89 7.34
C GLN A 356 -6.27 23.90 6.54
N GLY A 357 -7.52 24.13 6.97
CA GLY A 357 -8.30 25.28 6.52
C GLY A 357 -7.54 26.59 6.80
N PRO A 358 -7.92 27.71 6.16
CA PRO A 358 -7.16 28.96 6.24
C PRO A 358 -7.01 29.42 7.70
N ARG A 359 -5.83 29.19 8.29
CA ARG A 359 -5.40 29.79 9.57
C ARG A 359 -5.33 31.33 9.52
N HIS A 360 -5.61 31.93 8.36
CA HIS A 360 -5.39 33.34 8.09
C HIS A 360 -6.45 34.29 8.69
N ASP A 361 -7.64 33.81 9.06
CA ASP A 361 -8.68 34.71 9.60
C ASP A 361 -8.87 34.62 11.13
N ALA A 362 -8.46 33.52 11.77
CA ALA A 362 -8.64 33.38 13.23
C ALA A 362 -7.63 34.20 14.06
N ARG A 363 -6.45 34.52 13.51
CA ARG A 363 -5.42 35.33 14.22
C ARG A 363 -5.56 36.84 14.02
N ARG A 364 -6.47 37.33 13.17
CA ARG A 364 -6.68 38.77 12.94
C ARG A 364 -7.84 39.38 13.73
N LYS A 365 -8.57 38.60 14.54
CA LYS A 365 -9.63 39.10 15.43
C LYS A 365 -9.24 39.22 16.90
N LYS A 366 -7.94 39.10 17.21
CA LYS A 366 -7.38 39.45 18.52
C LYS A 366 -6.23 40.44 18.32
N HIS A 367 -6.57 41.66 17.94
CA HIS A 367 -5.86 42.88 18.33
C HIS A 367 -6.83 44.05 18.29
#